data_AF-A0A857FLX4-F1
#
_entry.id   AF-A0A857FLX4-F1
#
_cell.length_a   1.000
_cell.length_b   1.000
_cell.length_c   1.000
_cell.angle_alpha   90.00
_cell.angle_beta   90.00
_cell.angle_gamma   90.00
#
_symmetry.space_group_name_H-M   'P 1'
#
loop_
_entity.id
_entity.type
_entity.pdbx_description
1 polymer ?
#
loop_
_entity_poly.entity_id
_entity_poly.type
_entity_poly.pdbx_seq_one_letter_code
_entity_poly.pdbx_strand_id
1 'polypeptide(L)'
;MFRRPTIRFGRTPEPETPYHKAAQVWDDRIGSARVQARNWRLAFFGCLALSGGLSAGLVWQSARGTITPWVVQIDRLGQAQAVGPATAAYRPTDPQIAWYLARFISEVRGIPADPVVLRQNWLDAYNYVTDRGALALNDYARTNDPFGKLGRMQVAVEIASVIRASDDSFRVEWIERRYVDGALASTERWSALLTLVVTTPTDAERLRKNPLGIYIHALNWSRELG
;
A
#
# COMPACT_ATOMS: atom_id res chain seq x y z
N MET A 1 49.51 44.56 65.26
CA MET A 1 48.32 45.28 64.72
C MET A 1 47.10 44.40 64.92
N PHE A 2 46.15 44.83 65.76
CA PHE A 2 44.91 44.09 66.04
C PHE A 2 43.85 44.36 64.96
N ARG A 3 43.27 43.29 64.38
CA ARG A 3 42.19 43.35 63.39
C ARG A 3 40.86 43.22 64.14
N ARG A 4 39.99 44.25 64.07
CA ARG A 4 38.64 44.21 64.68
C ARG A 4 37.68 43.38 63.83
N PRO A 5 36.89 42.46 64.42
CA PRO A 5 35.83 41.76 63.71
C PRO A 5 34.63 42.70 63.50
N THR A 6 34.17 42.83 62.25
CA THR A 6 32.92 43.54 61.92
C THR A 6 31.74 42.60 62.15
N ILE A 7 30.94 42.89 63.18
CA ILE A 7 29.69 42.18 63.46
C ILE A 7 28.66 42.64 62.43
N ARG A 8 28.25 41.74 61.53
CA ARG A 8 27.16 41.99 60.59
C ARG A 8 25.85 41.83 61.36
N PHE A 9 25.20 42.93 61.72
CA PHE A 9 23.85 42.88 62.27
C PHE A 9 22.94 42.20 61.24
N GLY A 10 22.29 41.10 61.63
CA GLY A 10 21.26 40.48 60.81
C GLY A 10 20.19 41.52 60.47
N ARG A 11 19.68 41.50 59.23
CA ARG A 11 18.58 42.38 58.81
C ARG A 11 17.45 42.24 59.83
N THR A 12 17.17 43.32 60.56
CA THR A 12 16.00 43.40 61.42
C THR A 12 14.77 43.26 60.53
N PRO A 13 13.86 42.30 60.80
CA PRO A 13 12.62 42.20 60.02
C PRO A 13 11.86 43.52 60.14
N GLU A 14 11.25 43.96 59.03
CA GLU A 14 10.45 45.18 59.02
C GLU A 14 9.34 45.10 60.07
N PRO A 15 9.08 46.16 60.84
CA PRO A 15 8.09 46.14 61.91
C PRO A 15 6.68 45.95 61.34
N GLU A 16 5.97 44.90 61.78
CA GLU A 16 4.58 44.66 61.42
C GLU A 16 3.66 45.73 62.04
N THR A 17 3.27 46.73 61.25
CA THR A 17 2.29 47.73 61.68
C THR A 17 0.85 47.24 61.42
N PRO A 18 -0.14 47.74 62.18
CA PRO A 18 -1.56 47.46 61.91
C PRO A 18 -1.97 47.80 60.47
N TYR A 19 -1.36 48.81 59.86
CA TYR A 19 -1.56 49.19 58.47
C TYR A 19 -1.01 48.12 57.49
N HIS A 20 0.14 47.51 57.79
CA HIS A 20 0.67 46.39 57.00
C HIS A 20 -0.27 45.17 57.04
N LYS A 21 -0.85 44.85 58.20
CA LYS A 21 -1.82 43.74 58.33
C LYS A 21 -3.09 43.99 57.53
N ALA A 22 -3.60 45.24 57.51
CA ALA A 22 -4.78 45.59 56.73
C ALA A 22 -4.53 45.49 55.20
N ALA A 23 -3.35 45.92 54.74
CA ALA A 23 -2.95 45.75 53.34
C ALA A 23 -2.83 44.27 52.95
N GLN A 24 -2.25 43.45 53.83
CA GLN A 24 -2.11 42.00 53.60
C GLN A 24 -3.47 41.29 53.53
N VAL A 25 -4.44 41.65 54.38
CA VAL A 25 -5.81 41.09 54.30
C VAL A 25 -6.51 41.45 52.98
N TRP A 26 -6.26 42.66 52.45
CA TRP A 26 -6.78 43.06 51.14
C TRP A 26 -6.14 42.26 50.00
N ASP A 27 -4.81 42.10 50.03
CA ASP A 27 -4.06 41.30 49.07
C ASP A 27 -4.45 39.82 49.13
N ASP A 28 -4.70 39.28 50.32
CA ASP A 28 -5.18 37.90 50.49
C ASP A 28 -6.60 37.73 49.95
N ARG A 29 -7.46 38.77 50.05
CA ARG A 29 -8.85 38.69 49.59
C ARG A 29 -9.01 38.88 48.08
N ILE A 30 -8.21 39.76 47.46
CA ILE A 30 -8.32 40.10 46.02
C ILE A 30 -7.18 39.48 45.19
N GLY A 31 -5.97 39.45 45.73
CA GLY A 31 -4.78 38.90 45.07
C GLY A 31 -4.86 37.39 44.90
N SER A 32 -5.33 36.65 45.91
CA SER A 32 -5.48 35.18 45.84
C SER A 32 -6.42 34.74 44.71
N ALA A 33 -7.56 35.42 44.55
CA ALA A 33 -8.54 35.15 43.50
C ALA A 33 -7.97 35.43 42.09
N ARG A 34 -7.17 36.49 41.93
CA ARG A 34 -6.51 36.82 40.65
C ARG A 34 -5.44 35.81 40.28
N VAL A 35 -4.64 35.36 41.24
CA VAL A 35 -3.60 34.32 41.03
C VAL A 35 -4.26 32.98 40.71
N GLN A 36 -5.32 32.59 41.43
CA GLN A 36 -6.09 31.38 41.11
C GLN A 36 -6.69 31.44 39.70
N ALA A 37 -7.29 32.56 39.31
CA ALA A 37 -7.84 32.72 37.96
C ALA A 37 -6.77 32.61 36.87
N ARG A 38 -5.57 33.18 37.09
CA ARG A 38 -4.43 33.03 36.17
C ARG A 38 -3.96 31.58 36.08
N ASN A 39 -3.82 30.90 37.22
CA ASN A 39 -3.39 29.50 37.27
C ASN A 39 -4.41 28.58 36.60
N TRP A 40 -5.70 28.82 36.79
CA TRP A 40 -6.78 28.09 36.11
C TRP A 40 -6.79 28.31 34.61
N ARG A 41 -6.53 29.53 34.14
CA ARG A 41 -6.38 29.79 32.69
C ARG A 41 -5.20 29.02 32.11
N LEU A 42 -4.06 29.01 32.81
CA LEU A 42 -2.89 28.23 32.39
C LEU A 42 -3.18 26.73 32.37
N ALA A 43 -3.84 26.21 33.40
CA ALA A 43 -4.25 24.82 33.47
C ALA A 43 -5.22 24.46 32.32
N PHE A 44 -6.21 25.32 32.04
CA PHE A 44 -7.14 25.14 30.93
C PHE A 44 -6.42 25.08 29.58
N PHE A 45 -5.55 26.05 29.28
CA PHE A 45 -4.81 26.05 28.02
C PHE A 45 -3.80 24.90 27.92
N GLY A 46 -3.19 24.49 29.04
CA GLY A 46 -2.32 23.31 29.10
C GLY A 46 -3.08 22.02 28.78
N CYS A 47 -4.24 21.82 29.40
CA CYS A 47 -5.11 20.68 29.11
C CYS A 47 -5.64 20.71 27.67
N LEU A 48 -6.01 21.88 27.16
CA LEU A 48 -6.48 22.04 25.78
C LEU A 48 -5.37 21.70 24.78
N ALA A 49 -4.14 22.17 25.01
CA ALA A 49 -3.00 21.86 24.16
C ALA A 49 -2.64 20.37 24.19
N LEU A 50 -2.67 19.74 25.36
CA LEU A 50 -2.44 18.30 25.50
C LEU A 50 -3.52 17.48 24.76
N SER A 51 -4.80 17.81 24.99
CA SER A 51 -5.92 17.11 24.34
C SER A 51 -5.92 17.31 22.82
N GLY A 52 -5.67 18.53 22.35
CA GLY A 52 -5.54 18.84 20.93
C GLY A 52 -4.35 18.14 20.29
N GLY A 53 -3.20 18.13 20.96
CA GLY A 53 -2.00 17.43 20.50
C GLY A 53 -2.19 15.92 20.39
N LEU A 54 -2.81 15.29 21.40
CA LEU A 54 -3.15 13.86 21.37
C LEU A 54 -4.13 13.54 20.25
N SER A 55 -5.19 14.35 20.10
CA SER A 55 -6.18 14.15 19.04
C SER A 55 -5.57 14.29 17.65
N ALA A 56 -4.73 15.31 17.43
CA ALA A 56 -4.00 15.50 16.19
C ALA A 56 -3.02 14.36 15.91
N GLY A 57 -2.30 13.88 16.94
CA GLY A 57 -1.40 12.74 16.84
C GLY A 57 -2.13 11.45 16.44
N LEU A 58 -3.29 11.19 17.04
CA LEU A 58 -4.14 10.05 16.71
C LEU A 58 -4.67 10.13 15.27
N VAL A 59 -5.13 11.31 14.83
CA VAL A 59 -5.57 11.53 13.43
C VAL A 59 -4.42 11.30 12.46
N TRP A 60 -3.22 11.79 12.77
CA TRP A 60 -2.04 11.58 11.94
C TRP A 60 -1.62 10.11 11.88
N GLN A 61 -1.69 9.39 13.00
CA GLN A 61 -1.42 7.95 13.07
C GLN A 61 -2.48 7.15 12.31
N SER A 62 -3.77 7.48 12.45
CA SER A 62 -4.86 6.77 11.76
C SER A 62 -4.84 7.03 10.26
N ALA A 63 -4.48 8.24 9.82
CA ALA A 63 -4.32 8.57 8.42
C ALA A 63 -3.17 7.80 7.74
N ARG A 64 -2.21 7.29 8.53
CA ARG A 64 -1.10 6.45 8.04
C ARG A 64 -1.43 4.96 8.02
N GLY A 65 -2.68 4.57 8.27
CA GLY A 65 -3.13 3.17 8.40
C GLY A 65 -2.40 2.21 7.47
N THR A 66 -1.39 1.52 8.01
CA THR A 66 -0.61 0.53 7.25
C THR A 66 -1.41 -0.75 7.22
N ILE A 67 -1.94 -1.12 6.05
CA ILE A 67 -2.52 -2.44 5.84
C ILE A 67 -1.35 -3.42 5.75
N THR A 68 -1.20 -4.26 6.77
CA THR A 68 -0.23 -5.36 6.76
C THR A 68 -0.91 -6.60 6.21
N PRO A 69 -0.59 -7.05 4.97
CA PRO A 69 -1.14 -8.28 4.43
C PRO A 69 -0.63 -9.49 5.20
N TRP A 70 -1.50 -10.48 5.41
CA TRP A 70 -1.14 -11.76 6.01
C TRP A 70 -1.12 -12.83 4.92
N VAL A 71 0.04 -13.44 4.67
CA VAL A 71 0.18 -14.54 3.71
C VAL A 71 0.27 -15.85 4.48
N VAL A 72 -0.68 -16.76 4.22
CA VAL A 72 -0.65 -18.10 4.79
C VAL A 72 0.06 -19.02 3.80
N GLN A 73 1.26 -19.49 4.15
CA GLN A 73 1.90 -20.58 3.42
C GLN A 73 1.40 -21.90 3.99
N ILE A 74 0.72 -22.68 3.15
CA ILE A 74 0.32 -24.05 3.47
C ILE A 74 1.47 -24.94 2.98
N ASP A 75 2.14 -25.64 3.90
CA ASP A 75 3.14 -26.64 3.52
C ASP A 75 2.47 -27.84 2.83
N ARG A 76 3.24 -28.63 2.07
CA ARG A 76 2.78 -29.84 1.35
C ARG A 76 2.08 -30.86 2.26
N LEU A 77 2.24 -30.75 3.57
CA LEU A 77 1.65 -31.60 4.60
C LEU A 77 0.37 -31.03 5.24
N GLY A 78 -0.16 -29.90 4.74
CA GLY A 78 -1.43 -29.32 5.21
C GLY A 78 -1.38 -28.66 6.60
N GLN A 79 -0.18 -28.53 7.18
CA GLN A 79 0.02 -27.81 8.44
C GLN A 79 0.14 -26.31 8.15
N ALA A 80 -0.78 -25.51 8.69
CA ALA A 80 -0.69 -24.05 8.66
C ALA A 80 0.42 -23.62 9.64
N GLN A 81 1.61 -23.30 9.11
CA GLN A 81 2.69 -22.79 9.96
C GLN A 81 2.42 -21.31 10.29
N ALA A 82 2.57 -20.95 11.57
CA ALA A 82 2.13 -19.68 12.11
C ALA A 82 2.73 -18.47 11.37
N VAL A 83 1.80 -17.58 11.03
CA VAL A 83 1.88 -16.41 10.17
C VAL A 83 2.60 -15.28 10.91
N GLY A 84 3.61 -14.67 10.28
CA GLY A 84 4.18 -13.40 10.73
C GLY A 84 3.54 -12.23 9.98
N PRO A 85 3.52 -11.01 10.55
CA PRO A 85 3.21 -9.82 9.76
C PRO A 85 4.16 -9.76 8.56
N ALA A 86 3.72 -9.22 7.42
CA ALA A 86 4.56 -9.00 6.23
C ALA A 86 5.66 -7.93 6.46
N THR A 87 6.41 -8.05 7.55
CA THR A 87 7.66 -7.30 7.82
C THR A 87 8.83 -7.90 7.05
N ALA A 88 8.78 -9.19 6.72
CA ALA A 88 9.68 -9.80 5.74
C ALA A 88 9.12 -9.56 4.33
N ALA A 89 9.95 -9.02 3.42
CA ALA A 89 9.60 -8.85 2.02
C ALA A 89 9.20 -10.20 1.41
N TYR A 90 7.89 -10.48 1.38
CA TYR A 90 7.34 -11.70 0.81
C TYR A 90 7.73 -11.77 -0.67
N ARG A 91 8.45 -12.81 -1.04
CA ARG A 91 8.83 -13.09 -2.43
C ARG A 91 7.93 -14.21 -2.97
N PRO A 92 7.07 -13.92 -3.95
CA PRO A 92 6.28 -14.95 -4.62
C PRO A 92 7.17 -16.05 -5.19
N THR A 93 6.74 -17.29 -5.05
CA THR A 93 7.44 -18.46 -5.61
C THR A 93 7.20 -18.59 -7.11
N ASP A 94 8.11 -19.23 -7.83
CA ASP A 94 8.02 -19.43 -9.28
C ASP A 94 6.70 -20.05 -9.74
N PRO A 95 6.14 -21.10 -9.10
CA PRO A 95 4.84 -21.64 -9.51
C PRO A 95 3.69 -20.64 -9.34
N GLN A 96 3.74 -19.78 -8.33
CA GLN A 96 2.74 -18.74 -8.13
C GLN A 96 2.85 -17.69 -9.25
N ILE A 97 4.07 -17.23 -9.55
CA ILE A 97 4.31 -16.28 -10.64
C ILE A 97 3.86 -16.89 -11.97
N ALA A 98 4.21 -18.16 -12.22
CA ALA A 98 3.84 -18.88 -13.43
C ALA A 98 2.33 -18.94 -13.63
N TRP A 99 1.56 -19.21 -12.55
CA TRP A 99 0.10 -19.19 -12.62
C TRP A 99 -0.46 -17.82 -12.99
N TYR A 100 0.06 -16.74 -12.39
CA TYR A 100 -0.37 -15.37 -12.71
C TYR A 100 -0.06 -14.99 -14.17
N LEU A 101 1.13 -15.36 -14.66
CA LEU A 101 1.52 -15.09 -16.04
C LEU A 101 0.69 -15.88 -17.05
N ALA A 102 0.45 -17.16 -16.78
CA ALA A 102 -0.44 -18.00 -17.58
C ALA A 102 -1.85 -17.41 -17.69
N ARG A 103 -2.37 -16.93 -16.56
CA ARG A 103 -3.68 -16.26 -16.50
C ARG A 103 -3.70 -14.96 -17.29
N PHE A 104 -2.70 -14.10 -17.10
CA PHE A 104 -2.57 -12.83 -17.83
C PHE A 104 -2.56 -13.05 -19.36
N ILE A 105 -1.76 -14.01 -19.84
CA ILE A 105 -1.70 -14.33 -21.27
C ILE A 105 -3.06 -14.83 -21.77
N SER A 106 -3.73 -15.68 -21.01
CA SER A 106 -5.06 -16.18 -21.36
C SER A 106 -6.12 -15.08 -21.44
N GLU A 107 -6.10 -14.13 -20.50
CA GLU A 107 -7.02 -12.99 -20.45
C GLU A 107 -6.81 -12.01 -21.62
N VAL A 108 -5.55 -11.73 -21.98
CA VAL A 108 -5.20 -10.75 -23.03
C VAL A 108 -5.29 -11.34 -24.44
N ARG A 109 -4.90 -12.59 -24.62
CA ARG A 109 -4.82 -13.26 -25.93
C ARG A 109 -6.11 -13.99 -26.29
N GLY A 110 -6.93 -14.34 -25.31
CA GLY A 110 -8.22 -15.00 -25.51
C GLY A 110 -9.30 -14.04 -26.00
N ILE A 111 -10.14 -14.51 -26.92
CA ILE A 111 -11.35 -13.80 -27.35
C ILE A 111 -12.53 -14.74 -27.11
N PRO A 112 -13.28 -14.55 -25.99
CA PRO A 112 -14.46 -15.33 -25.69
C PRO A 112 -15.64 -14.91 -26.57
N ALA A 113 -16.69 -15.72 -26.59
CA ALA A 113 -17.94 -15.38 -27.28
C ALA A 113 -18.70 -14.22 -26.59
N ASP A 114 -18.53 -14.06 -25.27
CA ASP A 114 -19.24 -13.06 -24.47
C ASP A 114 -18.44 -11.74 -24.36
N PRO A 115 -18.99 -10.60 -24.80
CA PRO A 115 -18.36 -9.29 -24.66
C PRO A 115 -18.10 -8.87 -23.21
N VAL A 116 -18.93 -9.31 -22.25
CA VAL A 116 -18.78 -9.00 -20.82
C VAL A 116 -17.53 -9.66 -20.28
N VAL A 117 -17.32 -10.94 -20.61
CA VAL A 117 -16.11 -11.69 -20.22
C VAL A 117 -14.87 -11.08 -20.85
N LEU A 118 -14.92 -10.71 -22.14
CA LEU A 118 -13.77 -10.05 -22.77
C LEU A 118 -13.40 -8.75 -22.05
N ARG A 119 -14.39 -7.92 -21.72
CA ARG A 119 -14.15 -6.67 -20.98
C ARG A 119 -13.55 -6.95 -19.60
N GLN A 120 -14.08 -7.92 -18.86
CA GLN A 120 -13.58 -8.31 -17.54
C GLN A 120 -12.13 -8.79 -17.63
N ASN A 121 -11.80 -9.67 -18.58
CA ASN A 121 -10.44 -10.15 -18.80
C ASN A 121 -9.46 -8.99 -19.03
N TRP A 122 -9.83 -7.99 -19.84
CA TRP A 122 -8.98 -6.83 -20.07
C TRP A 122 -8.82 -5.95 -18.82
N LEU A 123 -9.91 -5.69 -18.09
CA LEU A 123 -9.86 -4.95 -16.83
C LEU A 123 -9.00 -5.66 -15.77
N ASP A 124 -9.05 -6.99 -15.72
CA ASP A 124 -8.24 -7.81 -14.83
C ASP A 124 -6.76 -7.77 -15.25
N ALA A 125 -6.47 -7.90 -16.55
CA ALA A 125 -5.12 -7.77 -17.09
C ALA A 125 -4.46 -6.42 -16.75
N TYR A 126 -5.22 -5.31 -16.75
CA TYR A 126 -4.70 -4.00 -16.34
C TYR A 126 -4.28 -3.93 -14.86
N ASN A 127 -4.79 -4.80 -14.00
CA ASN A 127 -4.37 -4.85 -12.59
C ASN A 127 -2.99 -5.52 -12.40
N TYR A 128 -2.47 -6.19 -13.43
CA TYR A 128 -1.21 -6.93 -13.41
C TYR A 128 -0.08 -6.25 -14.20
N VAL A 129 -0.28 -5.03 -14.70
CA VAL A 129 0.73 -4.29 -15.48
C VAL A 129 1.14 -3.01 -14.77
N THR A 130 2.39 -2.60 -14.98
CA THR A 130 2.84 -1.24 -14.63
C THR A 130 2.37 -0.24 -15.68
N ASP A 131 2.55 1.07 -15.45
CA ASP A 131 2.24 2.11 -16.45
C ASP A 131 2.92 1.85 -17.79
N ARG A 132 4.19 1.40 -17.77
CA ARG A 132 4.93 1.01 -18.99
C ARG A 132 4.33 -0.21 -19.67
N GLY A 133 3.97 -1.24 -18.89
CA GLY A 133 3.30 -2.44 -19.41
C GLY A 133 1.93 -2.13 -20.00
N ALA A 134 1.17 -1.21 -19.38
CA ALA A 134 -0.12 -0.75 -19.86
C ALA A 134 -0.02 -0.05 -21.22
N LEU A 135 1.04 0.73 -21.47
CA LEU A 135 1.29 1.31 -22.79
C LEU A 135 1.47 0.23 -23.85
N ALA A 136 2.32 -0.78 -23.60
CA ALA A 136 2.52 -1.89 -24.53
C ALA A 136 1.23 -2.69 -24.78
N LEU A 137 0.43 -2.90 -23.73
CA LEU A 137 -0.86 -3.58 -23.82
C LEU A 137 -1.89 -2.77 -24.62
N ASN A 138 -1.92 -1.45 -24.44
CA ASN A 138 -2.80 -0.54 -25.19
C ASN A 138 -2.43 -0.49 -26.68
N ASP A 139 -1.14 -0.46 -27.01
CA ASP A 139 -0.67 -0.47 -28.39
C ASP A 139 -1.07 -1.75 -29.11
N TYR A 140 -0.98 -2.89 -28.41
CA TYR A 140 -1.51 -4.16 -28.92
C TYR A 140 -3.03 -4.12 -29.12
N ALA A 141 -3.79 -3.61 -28.15
CA ALA A 141 -5.25 -3.51 -28.24
C ALA A 141 -5.70 -2.69 -29.46
N ARG A 142 -5.03 -1.56 -29.70
CA ARG A 142 -5.31 -0.68 -30.85
C ARG A 142 -5.01 -1.36 -32.18
N THR A 143 -3.92 -2.11 -32.26
CA THR A 143 -3.48 -2.75 -33.51
C THR A 143 -4.30 -3.99 -33.83
N ASN A 144 -4.63 -4.80 -32.83
CA ASN A 144 -5.27 -6.09 -33.02
C ASN A 144 -6.82 -6.05 -32.90
N ASP A 145 -7.36 -4.99 -32.31
CA ASP A 145 -8.77 -4.74 -32.04
C ASP A 145 -9.56 -6.00 -31.62
N PRO A 146 -9.34 -6.50 -30.39
CA PRO A 146 -10.02 -7.70 -29.90
C PRO A 146 -11.55 -7.51 -29.80
N PHE A 147 -12.02 -6.29 -29.55
CA PHE A 147 -13.44 -5.99 -29.42
C PHE A 147 -14.14 -5.97 -30.79
N GLY A 148 -13.48 -5.50 -31.85
CA GLY A 148 -13.99 -5.58 -33.22
C GLY A 148 -14.11 -7.01 -33.78
N LYS A 149 -13.47 -7.98 -33.13
CA LYS A 149 -13.50 -9.41 -33.50
C LYS A 149 -14.63 -10.19 -32.83
N LEU A 150 -15.29 -9.60 -31.83
CA LEU A 150 -16.43 -10.23 -31.14
C LEU A 150 -17.53 -10.63 -32.12
N GLY A 151 -18.06 -11.84 -31.95
CA GLY A 151 -19.10 -12.40 -32.81
C GLY A 151 -18.64 -12.85 -34.20
N ARG A 152 -17.40 -12.54 -34.61
CA ARG A 152 -16.83 -12.98 -35.91
C ARG A 152 -15.88 -14.15 -35.73
N MET A 153 -15.10 -14.13 -34.65
CA MET A 153 -14.15 -15.19 -34.34
C MET A 153 -13.97 -15.32 -32.84
N GLN A 154 -13.57 -16.52 -32.41
CA GLN A 154 -13.20 -16.81 -31.04
C GLN A 154 -11.75 -17.28 -31.01
N VAL A 155 -11.02 -16.95 -29.96
CA VAL A 155 -9.64 -17.37 -29.77
C VAL A 155 -9.51 -18.06 -28.42
N ALA A 156 -9.24 -19.36 -28.45
CA ALA A 156 -8.91 -20.13 -27.26
C ALA A 156 -7.39 -20.16 -27.08
N VAL A 157 -6.94 -19.95 -25.85
CA VAL A 157 -5.52 -19.92 -25.47
C VAL A 157 -5.24 -21.13 -24.59
N GLU A 158 -4.21 -21.90 -24.95
CA GLU A 158 -3.73 -23.05 -24.18
C GLU A 158 -2.27 -22.84 -23.82
N ILE A 159 -1.99 -22.65 -22.54
CA ILE A 159 -0.64 -22.41 -22.04
C ILE A 159 0.16 -23.73 -22.10
N ALA A 160 1.25 -23.72 -22.85
CA ALA A 160 2.13 -24.87 -23.01
C ALA A 160 3.21 -24.91 -21.92
N SER A 161 3.87 -23.77 -21.66
CA SER A 161 4.93 -23.69 -20.66
C SER A 161 5.05 -22.28 -20.08
N VAL A 162 5.50 -22.20 -18.83
CA VAL A 162 5.93 -20.95 -18.19
C VAL A 162 7.23 -21.23 -17.44
N ILE A 163 8.32 -20.62 -17.89
CA ILE A 163 9.66 -20.92 -17.40
C ILE A 163 10.36 -19.61 -17.03
N ARG A 164 11.06 -19.59 -15.90
CA ARG A 164 11.90 -18.47 -15.52
C ARG A 164 13.10 -18.35 -16.47
N ALA A 165 13.26 -17.21 -17.11
CA ALA A 165 14.36 -16.92 -18.03
C ALA A 165 15.51 -16.16 -17.35
N SER A 166 15.21 -15.30 -16.38
CA SER A 166 16.16 -14.57 -15.53
C SER A 166 15.57 -14.30 -14.15
N ASP A 167 16.28 -13.54 -13.30
CA ASP A 167 15.79 -13.14 -11.98
C ASP A 167 14.45 -12.38 -12.04
N ASP A 168 14.23 -11.61 -13.10
CA ASP A 168 13.06 -10.75 -13.30
C ASP A 168 12.22 -11.12 -14.54
N SER A 169 12.67 -12.05 -15.39
CA SER A 169 12.01 -12.34 -16.66
C SER A 169 11.56 -13.80 -16.78
N PHE A 170 10.42 -13.98 -17.44
CA PHE A 170 9.78 -15.27 -17.67
C PHE A 170 9.45 -15.44 -19.14
N ARG A 171 9.70 -16.65 -19.66
CA ARG A 171 9.22 -17.09 -20.95
C ARG A 171 7.88 -17.80 -20.78
N VAL A 172 6.89 -17.41 -21.57
CA VAL A 172 5.59 -18.08 -21.64
C VAL A 172 5.36 -18.56 -23.06
N GLU A 173 5.01 -19.82 -23.22
CA GLU A 173 4.69 -20.43 -24.52
C GLU A 173 3.24 -20.90 -24.49
N TRP A 174 2.49 -20.65 -25.57
CA TRP A 174 1.09 -21.04 -25.68
C TRP A 174 0.68 -21.33 -27.12
N ILE A 175 -0.46 -21.99 -27.24
CA ILE A 175 -1.13 -22.29 -28.50
C ILE A 175 -2.41 -21.47 -28.57
N GLU A 176 -2.62 -20.78 -29.69
CA GLU A 176 -3.87 -20.12 -30.02
C GLU A 176 -4.66 -20.94 -31.02
N ARG A 177 -5.89 -21.29 -30.66
CA ARG A 177 -6.85 -21.94 -31.55
C ARG A 177 -7.93 -20.93 -31.92
N ARG A 178 -8.02 -20.59 -33.20
CA ARG A 178 -9.01 -19.66 -33.73
C ARG A 178 -10.20 -20.42 -34.26
N TYR A 179 -11.40 -19.99 -33.88
CA TYR A 179 -12.65 -20.55 -34.34
C TYR A 179 -13.45 -19.49 -35.09
N VAL A 180 -14.01 -19.85 -36.24
CA VAL A 180 -14.90 -19.02 -37.05
C VAL A 180 -16.15 -19.86 -37.30
N ASP A 181 -17.33 -19.29 -37.02
CA ASP A 181 -18.62 -20.00 -37.12
C ASP A 181 -18.66 -21.36 -36.41
N GLY A 182 -17.94 -21.47 -35.29
CA GLY A 182 -17.84 -22.69 -34.48
C GLY A 182 -16.88 -23.76 -35.00
N ALA A 183 -16.24 -23.56 -36.16
CA ALA A 183 -15.24 -24.47 -36.72
C ALA A 183 -13.81 -23.97 -36.43
N LEU A 184 -12.89 -24.90 -36.19
CA LEU A 184 -11.46 -24.58 -36.01
C LEU A 184 -10.89 -24.08 -37.35
N ALA A 185 -10.46 -22.83 -37.37
CA ALA A 185 -9.91 -22.17 -38.55
C ALA A 185 -8.39 -22.23 -38.61
N SER A 186 -7.70 -22.05 -37.47
CA SER A 186 -6.23 -22.10 -37.43
C SER A 186 -5.69 -22.39 -36.03
N THR A 187 -4.51 -22.99 -35.98
CA THR A 187 -3.72 -23.19 -34.76
C THR A 187 -2.38 -22.49 -34.92
N GLU A 188 -2.01 -21.64 -33.97
CA GLU A 188 -0.75 -20.88 -33.99
C GLU A 188 0.01 -21.08 -32.68
N ARG A 189 1.33 -21.21 -32.74
CA ARG A 189 2.20 -21.24 -31.57
C ARG A 189 2.81 -19.88 -31.33
N TRP A 190 2.88 -19.49 -30.07
CA TRP A 190 3.35 -18.20 -29.63
C TRP A 190 4.28 -18.35 -28.44
N SER A 191 5.26 -17.47 -28.38
CA SER A 191 6.11 -17.29 -27.21
C SER A 191 6.15 -15.83 -26.80
N ALA A 192 6.25 -15.58 -25.50
CA ALA A 192 6.44 -14.27 -24.92
C ALA A 192 7.62 -14.27 -23.96
N LEU A 193 8.30 -13.13 -23.89
CA LEU A 193 9.20 -12.78 -22.81
C LEU A 193 8.57 -11.63 -22.02
N LEU A 194 8.34 -11.89 -20.73
CA LEU A 194 7.72 -10.96 -19.80
C LEU A 194 8.72 -10.58 -18.72
N THR A 195 8.94 -9.28 -18.51
CA THR A 195 9.76 -8.76 -17.40
C THR A 195 8.85 -8.29 -16.28
N LEU A 196 9.17 -8.67 -15.05
CA LEU A 196 8.34 -8.48 -13.86
C LEU A 196 8.98 -7.54 -12.85
N VAL A 197 8.13 -6.84 -12.12
CA VAL A 197 8.46 -6.07 -10.92
C VAL A 197 7.50 -6.51 -9.82
N VAL A 198 8.05 -6.84 -8.65
CA VAL A 198 7.25 -7.20 -7.46
C VAL A 198 7.18 -5.99 -6.55
N THR A 199 5.97 -5.49 -6.29
CA THR A 199 5.72 -4.37 -5.37
C THR A 199 4.63 -4.78 -4.38
N THR A 200 4.99 -4.84 -3.11
CA THR A 200 4.05 -5.21 -2.03
C THR A 200 2.87 -4.24 -2.00
N PRO A 201 1.62 -4.73 -2.14
CA PRO A 201 0.44 -3.87 -2.07
C PRO A 201 0.28 -3.30 -0.66
N THR A 202 0.02 -1.99 -0.57
CA THR A 202 -0.12 -1.25 0.70
C THR A 202 -1.57 -0.85 1.00
N ASP A 203 -2.49 -1.11 0.08
CA ASP A 203 -3.91 -0.79 0.18
C ASP A 203 -4.81 -2.03 -0.07
N ALA A 204 -6.01 -2.01 0.51
CA ALA A 204 -6.93 -3.15 0.48
C ALA A 204 -7.45 -3.45 -0.93
N GLU A 205 -7.63 -2.41 -1.74
CA GLU A 205 -8.08 -2.55 -3.14
C GLU A 205 -7.01 -3.24 -3.99
N ARG A 206 -5.74 -2.80 -3.92
CA ARG A 206 -4.64 -3.49 -4.61
C ARG A 206 -4.42 -4.89 -4.07
N LEU A 207 -4.53 -5.11 -2.76
CA LEU A 207 -4.40 -6.44 -2.17
C LEU A 207 -5.48 -7.41 -2.69
N ARG A 208 -6.72 -6.95 -2.85
CA ARG A 208 -7.81 -7.77 -3.39
C ARG A 208 -7.58 -8.16 -4.85
N LYS A 209 -7.06 -7.23 -5.67
CA LYS A 209 -6.86 -7.43 -7.11
C LYS A 209 -5.57 -8.16 -7.45
N ASN A 210 -4.49 -7.87 -6.71
CA ASN A 210 -3.16 -8.41 -6.92
C ASN A 210 -2.46 -8.67 -5.57
N PRO A 211 -2.83 -9.76 -4.88
CA PRO A 211 -2.33 -10.04 -3.53
C PRO A 211 -0.83 -10.31 -3.48
N LEU A 212 -0.25 -10.80 -4.58
CA LEU A 212 1.18 -11.09 -4.67
C LEU A 212 2.00 -9.86 -5.11
N GLY A 213 1.35 -8.78 -5.54
CA GLY A 213 2.03 -7.57 -5.99
C GLY A 213 2.90 -7.78 -7.24
N ILE A 214 2.52 -8.71 -8.12
CA ILE A 214 3.29 -9.03 -9.34
C ILE A 214 2.82 -8.11 -10.46
N TYR A 215 3.72 -7.33 -11.03
CA TYR A 215 3.42 -6.43 -12.14
C TYR A 215 4.32 -6.71 -13.34
N ILE A 216 3.74 -6.79 -14.53
CA ILE A 216 4.45 -6.91 -15.79
C ILE A 216 4.92 -5.50 -16.21
N HIS A 217 6.23 -5.35 -16.34
CA HIS A 217 6.88 -4.10 -16.69
C HIS A 217 7.12 -3.96 -18.19
N ALA A 218 7.54 -5.06 -18.81
CA ALA A 218 7.73 -5.16 -20.25
C ALA A 218 7.14 -6.49 -20.74
N LEU A 219 6.55 -6.45 -21.93
CA LEU A 219 6.03 -7.63 -22.61
C LEU A 219 6.47 -7.57 -24.07
N ASN A 220 6.90 -8.70 -24.59
CA ASN A 220 7.13 -8.91 -26.01
C ASN A 220 6.70 -10.33 -26.35
N TRP A 221 5.90 -10.49 -27.39
CA TRP A 221 5.49 -11.79 -27.90
C TRP A 221 5.70 -11.90 -29.40
N SER A 222 5.98 -13.12 -29.84
CA SER A 222 6.20 -13.45 -31.24
C SER A 222 5.56 -14.77 -31.56
N ARG A 223 5.06 -14.89 -32.79
CA ARG A 223 4.60 -16.16 -33.33
C ARG A 223 5.82 -17.03 -33.59
N GLU A 224 5.76 -18.29 -33.15
CA GLU A 224 6.78 -19.26 -33.48
C GLU A 224 6.57 -19.71 -34.93
N LEU A 225 7.59 -19.53 -35.75
CA LEU A 225 7.66 -20.09 -37.10
C LEU A 225 8.18 -21.51 -36.94
N GLY A 226 7.28 -22.48 -37.02
CA GLY A 226 7.58 -23.91 -37.11
C GLY A 226 7.42 -24.41 -38.52
#